data_AF-F0IIE4-F1
#
_entry.id   AF-F0IIE4-F1
#
_cell.length_a   1.000
_cell.length_b   1.000
_cell.length_c   1.000
_cell.angle_alpha   90.00
_cell.angle_beta   90.00
_cell.angle_gamma   90.00
#
_symmetry.space_group_name_H-M   'P 1'
#
loop_
_entity.id
_entity.type
_entity.pdbx_description
1 polymer ?
#
loop_
_entity_poly.entity_id
_entity_poly.type
_entity_poly.pdbx_seq_one_letter_code
_entity_poly.pdbx_strand_id
1 'polypeptide(L)'
;MKIYKITNIVGNEGFACMRQSNKQYVREVEVLDVWWDDWCSGGKKIGDFVNCIGADICKASVFEALHKHFSTLKAVPLRINKTQKELTAKDPKRLRWLPQEKVSLVAFYAPEYFDCLPQSTIVRSERGIEELIGVADLRGDILIPRKEGKGIFFSKEVVRNYDFFTLKGSGLELCTEKVKTFCEVQGYENVVFLEMGEVV
;
A
#
# COMPACT_ATOMS: atom_id res chain seq x y z
N MET A 1 13.99 14.28 7.29
CA MET A 1 12.59 14.27 6.75
C MET A 1 12.04 12.88 6.93
N LYS A 2 10.86 12.72 7.53
CA LYS A 2 10.31 11.39 7.81
C LYS A 2 9.86 10.67 6.54
N ILE A 3 9.93 9.34 6.56
CA ILE A 3 9.43 8.46 5.51
C ILE A 3 8.46 7.44 6.08
N TYR A 4 7.48 7.07 5.27
CA TYR A 4 6.33 6.29 5.68
C TYR A 4 6.03 5.16 4.70
N LYS A 5 5.50 4.06 5.23
CA LYS A 5 4.79 3.05 4.46
C LYS A 5 3.31 3.38 4.51
N ILE A 6 2.64 3.35 3.37
CA ILE A 6 1.18 3.42 3.30
C ILE A 6 0.62 2.06 3.69
N THR A 7 -0.36 2.05 4.60
CA THR A 7 -1.17 0.88 4.90
C THR A 7 -2.62 1.31 5.05
N ASN A 8 -3.52 0.34 5.24
CA ASN A 8 -4.95 0.59 5.31
C ASN A 8 -5.54 0.05 6.58
N ILE A 9 -6.59 0.72 7.05
CA ILE A 9 -7.47 0.17 8.07
C ILE A 9 -8.28 -0.95 7.43
N VAL A 10 -8.21 -2.14 8.02
CA VAL A 10 -8.98 -3.34 7.64
C VAL A 10 -9.67 -3.90 8.89
N GLY A 11 -10.80 -4.58 8.71
CA GLY A 11 -11.55 -5.18 9.82
C GLY A 11 -12.78 -4.35 10.23
N ASN A 12 -12.86 -3.93 11.49
CA ASN A 12 -14.12 -3.50 12.13
C ASN A 12 -14.81 -2.28 11.47
N GLU A 13 -14.09 -1.51 10.65
CA GLU A 13 -14.64 -0.34 9.95
C GLU A 13 -15.41 -0.68 8.66
N GLY A 14 -15.55 -1.96 8.31
CA GLY A 14 -16.43 -2.38 7.22
C GLY A 14 -15.85 -2.26 5.82
N PHE A 15 -14.54 -2.02 5.70
CA PHE A 15 -13.86 -1.89 4.40
C PHE A 15 -13.64 -3.25 3.73
N ALA A 16 -13.86 -3.27 2.42
CA ALA A 16 -13.54 -4.40 1.57
C ALA A 16 -12.04 -4.46 1.28
N CYS A 17 -11.54 -5.68 1.07
CA CYS A 17 -10.16 -5.92 0.66
C CYS A 17 -10.12 -6.76 -0.61
N MET A 18 -8.98 -6.72 -1.27
CA MET A 18 -8.68 -7.49 -2.46
C MET A 18 -7.50 -8.43 -2.21
N ARG A 19 -7.39 -9.41 -3.10
CA ARG A 19 -6.17 -10.16 -3.31
C ARG A 19 -5.80 -10.11 -4.78
N GLN A 20 -4.52 -9.95 -5.06
CA GLN A 20 -4.00 -10.07 -6.42
C GLN A 20 -3.75 -11.53 -6.80
N SER A 21 -3.49 -11.77 -8.08
CA SER A 21 -2.98 -13.04 -8.56
C SER A 21 -1.60 -13.34 -7.98
N ASN A 22 -1.42 -14.54 -7.41
CA ASN A 22 -0.11 -15.00 -6.91
C ASN A 22 0.94 -15.24 -8.03
N LYS A 23 0.55 -15.07 -9.30
CA LYS A 23 1.42 -15.23 -10.47
C LYS A 23 1.79 -13.90 -11.13
N GLN A 24 1.33 -12.78 -10.59
CA GLN A 24 1.56 -11.46 -11.15
C GLN A 24 2.28 -10.59 -10.13
N TYR A 25 3.25 -9.84 -10.62
CA TYR A 25 3.86 -8.73 -9.91
C TYR A 25 3.38 -7.45 -10.58
N VAL A 26 2.86 -6.49 -9.81
CA VAL A 26 2.28 -5.25 -10.35
C VAL A 26 3.21 -4.53 -11.34
N ARG A 27 4.52 -4.64 -11.13
CA ARG A 27 5.56 -3.98 -11.94
C ARG A 27 5.84 -4.65 -13.28
N GLU A 28 5.37 -5.89 -13.47
CA GLU A 28 5.71 -6.76 -14.61
C GLU A 28 4.52 -7.02 -15.53
N VAL A 29 3.35 -6.39 -15.26
CA VAL A 29 2.12 -6.64 -16.00
C VAL A 29 1.47 -5.35 -16.49
N GLU A 30 0.83 -5.43 -17.65
CA GLU A 30 0.03 -4.32 -18.19
C GLU A 30 -1.34 -4.21 -17.53
N VAL A 31 -1.86 -5.32 -16.99
CA VAL A 31 -3.14 -5.41 -16.27
C VAL A 31 -2.95 -6.35 -15.09
N LEU A 32 -3.37 -5.93 -13.89
CA LEU A 32 -3.31 -6.75 -12.68
C LEU A 32 -4.67 -7.45 -12.44
N ASP A 33 -4.66 -8.79 -12.40
CA ASP A 33 -5.85 -9.57 -12.04
C ASP A 33 -6.03 -9.59 -10.53
N VAL A 34 -7.21 -9.16 -10.07
CA VAL A 34 -7.57 -9.07 -8.66
C VAL A 34 -8.94 -9.68 -8.40
N TRP A 35 -9.19 -10.05 -7.15
CA TRP A 35 -10.48 -10.53 -6.66
C TRP A 35 -10.81 -9.81 -5.37
N TRP A 36 -12.09 -9.50 -5.15
CA TRP A 36 -12.57 -9.18 -3.81
C TRP A 36 -12.33 -10.39 -2.90
N ASP A 37 -11.74 -10.14 -1.74
CA ASP A 37 -11.40 -11.17 -0.76
C ASP A 37 -12.45 -11.21 0.34
N ASP A 38 -12.79 -12.41 0.79
CA ASP A 38 -13.81 -12.66 1.80
C ASP A 38 -13.23 -13.05 3.16
N TRP A 39 -11.93 -13.38 3.22
CA TRP A 39 -11.26 -13.81 4.45
C TRP A 39 -10.81 -12.65 5.32
N CYS A 40 -10.17 -11.65 4.71
CA CYS A 40 -9.60 -10.50 5.41
C CYS A 40 -10.53 -9.28 5.38
N SER A 41 -11.73 -9.42 4.82
CA SER A 41 -12.63 -8.30 4.59
C SER A 41 -13.39 -7.93 5.85
N GLY A 42 -13.37 -6.63 6.16
CA GLY A 42 -14.18 -6.03 7.21
C GLY A 42 -15.64 -5.84 6.83
N GLY A 43 -15.93 -5.80 5.53
CA GLY A 43 -17.25 -5.50 4.99
C GLY A 43 -17.21 -5.22 3.50
N LYS A 44 -18.11 -4.36 3.00
CA LYS A 44 -18.29 -4.12 1.56
C LYS A 44 -18.04 -2.67 1.13
N LYS A 45 -17.58 -1.81 2.05
CA LYS A 45 -17.30 -0.39 1.76
C LYS A 45 -15.98 -0.29 0.99
N ILE A 46 -15.96 0.41 -0.15
CA ILE A 46 -14.71 0.67 -0.87
C ILE A 46 -14.08 1.95 -0.32
N GLY A 47 -12.91 1.80 0.31
CA GLY A 47 -12.09 2.92 0.78
C GLY A 47 -11.43 3.70 -0.36
N ASP A 48 -10.85 4.84 -0.04
CA ASP A 48 -10.04 5.61 -0.99
C ASP A 48 -8.79 4.83 -1.42
N PHE A 49 -8.25 4.07 -0.48
CA PHE A 49 -7.28 3.02 -0.72
C PHE A 49 -7.92 1.65 -0.45
N VAL A 50 -7.47 0.60 -1.12
CA VAL A 50 -8.01 -0.75 -0.96
C VAL A 50 -6.88 -1.66 -0.51
N ASN A 51 -7.05 -2.30 0.65
CA ASN A 51 -6.08 -3.26 1.14
C ASN A 51 -5.96 -4.42 0.13
N CYS A 52 -4.75 -4.64 -0.35
CA CYS A 52 -4.42 -5.78 -1.20
C CYS A 52 -3.03 -6.27 -0.84
N ILE A 53 -2.91 -7.56 -0.56
CA ILE A 53 -1.60 -8.15 -0.32
C ILE A 53 -0.82 -8.13 -1.64
N GLY A 54 0.32 -7.43 -1.65
CA GLY A 54 1.27 -7.42 -2.77
C GLY A 54 1.10 -6.30 -3.80
N ALA A 55 0.10 -5.41 -3.65
CA ALA A 55 -0.04 -4.21 -4.47
C ALA A 55 -0.73 -3.09 -3.70
N ASP A 56 -0.29 -1.86 -3.93
CA ASP A 56 -0.99 -0.67 -3.47
C ASP A 56 -2.12 -0.34 -4.45
N ILE A 57 -3.36 -0.32 -3.97
CA ILE A 57 -4.55 -0.05 -4.78
C ILE A 57 -5.29 1.16 -4.21
N CYS A 58 -5.77 2.04 -5.09
CA CYS A 58 -6.65 3.14 -4.71
C CYS A 58 -7.71 3.41 -5.76
N LYS A 59 -8.65 4.30 -5.43
CA LYS A 59 -9.59 4.86 -6.41
C LYS A 59 -8.81 5.62 -7.49
N ALA A 60 -9.25 5.51 -8.74
CA ALA A 60 -8.61 6.19 -9.85
C ALA A 60 -8.49 7.71 -9.63
N SER A 61 -9.51 8.34 -9.02
CA SER A 61 -9.49 9.76 -8.66
C SER A 61 -8.41 10.11 -7.62
N VAL A 62 -8.13 9.21 -6.69
CA VAL A 62 -7.06 9.37 -5.68
C VAL A 62 -5.70 9.28 -6.37
N PHE A 63 -5.53 8.29 -7.26
CA PHE A 63 -4.30 8.18 -8.06
C PHE A 63 -4.06 9.41 -8.92
N GLU A 64 -5.07 9.91 -9.63
CA GLU A 64 -4.95 11.13 -10.46
C GLU A 64 -4.47 12.32 -9.64
N ALA A 65 -5.04 12.51 -8.44
CA ALA A 65 -4.65 13.57 -7.53
C ALA A 65 -3.21 13.38 -7.00
N LEU A 66 -2.83 12.15 -6.62
CA LEU A 66 -1.46 11.80 -6.21
C LEU A 66 -0.48 12.05 -7.35
N HIS A 67 -0.72 11.51 -8.54
CA HIS A 67 0.15 11.60 -9.69
C HIS A 67 0.35 13.05 -10.18
N LYS A 68 -0.69 13.89 -10.05
CA LYS A 68 -0.58 15.33 -10.35
C LYS A 68 0.46 16.04 -9.46
N HIS A 69 0.65 15.58 -8.21
CA HIS A 69 1.59 16.17 -7.26
C HIS A 69 2.92 15.39 -7.18
N PHE A 70 2.87 14.08 -7.45
CA PHE A 70 3.96 13.12 -7.32
C PHE A 70 4.08 12.29 -8.60
N SER A 71 4.60 12.92 -9.65
CA SER A 71 4.56 12.42 -11.04
C SER A 71 5.41 11.18 -11.33
N THR A 72 6.13 10.65 -10.34
CA THR A 72 6.99 9.47 -10.51
C THR A 72 6.22 8.16 -10.36
N LEU A 73 5.02 8.19 -9.78
CA LEU A 73 4.16 7.02 -9.64
C LEU A 73 3.73 6.47 -10.99
N LYS A 74 3.67 5.14 -11.10
CA LYS A 74 3.06 4.45 -12.23
C LYS A 74 1.74 3.82 -11.80
N ALA A 75 0.81 3.74 -12.75
CA ALA A 75 -0.47 3.06 -12.58
C ALA A 75 -0.53 1.81 -13.44
N VAL A 76 -1.25 0.81 -12.93
CA VAL A 76 -1.59 -0.44 -13.62
C VAL A 76 -3.09 -0.66 -13.50
N PRO A 77 -3.83 -0.75 -14.62
CA PRO A 77 -5.25 -1.02 -14.60
C PRO A 77 -5.54 -2.39 -13.98
N LEU A 78 -6.71 -2.51 -13.35
CA LEU A 78 -7.14 -3.74 -12.70
C LEU A 78 -8.15 -4.50 -13.57
N ARG A 79 -8.02 -5.82 -13.58
CA ARG A 79 -9.12 -6.73 -13.96
C ARG A 79 -9.69 -7.35 -12.70
N ILE A 80 -10.87 -6.87 -12.29
CA ILE A 80 -11.59 -7.40 -11.14
C ILE A 80 -12.37 -8.65 -11.59
N ASN A 81 -11.87 -9.81 -11.19
CA ASN A 81 -12.43 -11.12 -11.50
C ASN A 81 -13.41 -11.57 -10.41
N LYS A 82 -14.38 -12.41 -10.78
CA LYS A 82 -15.31 -13.02 -9.82
C LYS A 82 -14.67 -14.23 -9.15
N THR A 83 -14.89 -14.38 -7.85
CA THR A 83 -14.55 -15.59 -7.09
C THR A 83 -15.57 -16.71 -7.34
N GLN A 84 -15.20 -17.96 -7.01
CA GLN A 84 -16.13 -19.08 -7.07
C GLN A 84 -17.36 -18.89 -6.15
N LYS A 85 -17.17 -18.20 -5.01
CA LYS A 85 -18.27 -17.87 -4.08
C LYS A 85 -19.25 -16.89 -4.71
N GLU A 86 -18.76 -15.87 -5.42
CA GLU A 86 -19.62 -14.95 -6.17
C GLU A 86 -20.39 -15.67 -7.28
N LEU A 87 -19.75 -16.60 -7.99
CA LEU A 87 -20.36 -17.32 -9.11
C LEU A 87 -21.43 -18.34 -8.67
N THR A 88 -21.27 -18.92 -7.48
CA THR A 88 -22.18 -19.97 -6.97
C THR A 88 -23.23 -19.44 -5.98
N ALA A 89 -23.10 -18.19 -5.51
CA ALA A 89 -24.08 -17.59 -4.62
C ALA A 89 -25.44 -17.43 -5.32
N LYS A 90 -26.51 -17.91 -4.68
CA LYS A 90 -27.90 -17.72 -5.15
C LYS A 90 -28.25 -16.24 -5.30
N ASP A 91 -27.73 -15.40 -4.41
CA ASP A 91 -27.87 -13.95 -4.46
C ASP A 91 -26.57 -13.28 -3.99
N PRO A 92 -25.67 -12.89 -4.94
CA PRO A 92 -24.42 -12.22 -4.62
C PRO A 92 -24.59 -10.90 -3.86
N LYS A 93 -25.77 -10.25 -3.93
CA LYS A 93 -26.04 -8.99 -3.23
C LYS A 93 -26.10 -9.16 -1.71
N ARG A 94 -26.29 -10.39 -1.23
CA ARG A 94 -26.33 -10.74 0.20
C ARG A 94 -24.95 -11.06 0.78
N LEU A 95 -23.92 -11.12 -0.04
CA LEU A 95 -22.54 -11.32 0.42
C LEU A 95 -22.07 -10.05 1.14
N ARG A 96 -21.89 -10.14 2.46
CA ARG A 96 -21.59 -8.98 3.33
C ARG A 96 -20.24 -8.33 3.07
N TRP A 97 -19.31 -9.08 2.50
CA TRP A 97 -17.94 -8.67 2.18
C TRP A 97 -17.80 -8.13 0.75
N LEU A 98 -18.80 -8.34 -0.11
CA LEU A 98 -18.69 -8.03 -1.54
C LEU A 98 -19.24 -6.62 -1.82
N PRO A 99 -18.41 -5.69 -2.32
CA PRO A 99 -18.88 -4.39 -2.78
C PRO A 99 -19.93 -4.52 -3.88
N GLN A 100 -20.97 -3.69 -3.77
CA GLN A 100 -22.05 -3.62 -4.76
C GLN A 100 -21.93 -2.38 -5.64
N GLU A 101 -21.21 -1.37 -5.14
CA GLU A 101 -20.89 -0.17 -5.89
C GLU A 101 -19.82 -0.47 -6.95
N LYS A 102 -19.93 0.20 -8.10
CA LYS A 102 -18.91 0.17 -9.14
C LYS A 102 -18.03 1.40 -8.95
N VAL A 103 -16.77 1.16 -8.63
CA VAL A 103 -15.76 2.21 -8.46
C VAL A 103 -14.58 1.89 -9.37
N SER A 104 -14.03 2.91 -10.02
CA SER A 104 -12.79 2.77 -10.79
C SER A 104 -11.61 2.68 -9.83
N LEU A 105 -10.87 1.57 -9.90
CA LEU A 105 -9.72 1.28 -9.06
C LEU A 105 -8.49 1.04 -9.93
N VAL A 106 -7.32 1.39 -9.39
CA VAL A 106 -6.04 1.25 -10.06
C VAL A 106 -5.00 0.78 -9.06
N ALA A 107 -4.11 -0.13 -9.48
CA ALA A 107 -2.90 -0.38 -8.73
C ALA A 107 -1.84 0.68 -9.06
N PHE A 108 -1.03 1.07 -8.10
CA PHE A 108 0.07 1.98 -8.35
C PHE A 108 1.35 1.50 -7.70
N TYR A 109 2.48 2.01 -8.18
CA TYR A 109 3.78 1.70 -7.61
C TYR A 109 4.82 2.79 -7.88
N ALA A 110 5.84 2.85 -7.02
CA ALA A 110 7.00 3.72 -7.18
C ALA A 110 8.14 3.02 -7.95
N PRO A 111 8.46 3.37 -9.20
CA PRO A 111 9.38 2.59 -10.05
C PRO A 111 10.83 2.59 -9.56
N GLU A 112 11.27 3.63 -8.86
CA GLU A 112 12.67 3.81 -8.49
C GLU A 112 13.03 3.07 -7.20
N TYR A 113 14.22 2.46 -7.21
CA TYR A 113 14.77 1.69 -6.09
C TYR A 113 16.01 2.36 -5.54
N PHE A 114 16.07 2.51 -4.21
CA PHE A 114 17.24 3.09 -3.54
C PHE A 114 17.79 2.18 -2.45
N ASP A 115 19.11 2.18 -2.33
CA ASP A 115 19.82 1.56 -1.22
C ASP A 115 19.63 2.42 0.04
N CYS A 116 19.30 1.76 1.16
CA CYS A 116 19.30 2.42 2.46
C CYS A 116 20.74 2.59 2.99
N LEU A 117 20.93 3.58 3.86
CA LEU A 117 22.20 3.83 4.51
C LEU A 117 22.57 2.74 5.53
N PRO A 118 23.88 2.52 5.81
CA PRO A 118 24.35 1.46 6.71
C PRO A 118 23.80 1.54 8.14
N GLN A 119 23.44 2.74 8.64
CA GLN A 119 22.85 2.89 9.97
C GLN A 119 21.40 2.38 10.08
N SER A 120 20.79 1.95 8.97
CA SER A 120 19.46 1.34 8.98
C SER A 120 19.46 0.03 9.78
N THR A 121 18.44 -0.16 10.61
CA THR A 121 18.37 -1.32 11.49
C THR A 121 17.56 -2.43 10.85
N ILE A 122 18.24 -3.24 10.03
CA ILE A 122 17.65 -4.26 9.17
C ILE A 122 18.39 -5.58 9.36
N VAL A 123 17.67 -6.66 9.65
CA VAL A 123 18.20 -8.03 9.66
C VAL A 123 18.15 -8.59 8.24
N ARG A 124 19.26 -9.15 7.78
CA ARG A 124 19.39 -9.73 6.44
C ARG A 124 19.91 -11.16 6.54
N SER A 125 19.45 -11.99 5.62
CA SER A 125 20.03 -13.30 5.33
C SER A 125 20.29 -13.45 3.84
N GLU A 126 20.73 -14.64 3.42
CA GLU A 126 20.89 -15.00 2.01
C GLU A 126 19.59 -14.88 1.20
N ARG A 127 18.43 -14.88 1.86
CA ARG A 127 17.10 -14.72 1.23
C ARG A 127 16.67 -13.26 1.07
N GLY A 128 17.47 -12.31 1.55
CA GLY A 128 17.18 -10.88 1.50
C GLY A 128 16.88 -10.28 2.87
N ILE A 129 16.00 -9.28 2.91
CA ILE A 129 15.60 -8.61 4.15
C ILE A 129 14.64 -9.53 4.92
N GLU A 130 15.00 -9.87 6.15
CA GLU A 130 14.18 -10.71 7.04
C GLU A 130 13.36 -9.85 8.00
N GLU A 131 13.95 -8.79 8.56
CA GLU A 131 13.28 -7.96 9.57
C GLU A 131 13.71 -6.49 9.46
N LEU A 132 12.74 -5.60 9.69
CA LEU A 132 12.96 -4.18 9.90
C LEU A 132 12.77 -3.87 11.39
N ILE A 133 13.85 -3.56 12.09
CA ILE A 133 13.81 -3.40 13.54
C ILE A 133 13.35 -1.98 13.88
N GLY A 134 12.35 -1.88 14.76
CA GLY A 134 11.94 -0.64 15.41
C GLY A 134 11.20 0.34 14.50
N VAL A 135 10.75 -0.08 13.32
CA VAL A 135 9.79 0.67 12.49
C VAL A 135 8.40 0.71 13.15
N ALA A 136 7.55 1.65 12.74
CA ALA A 136 6.17 1.67 13.19
C ALA A 136 5.40 0.45 12.67
N ASP A 137 4.41 -0.01 13.44
CA ASP A 137 3.60 -1.18 13.15
C ASP A 137 2.13 -0.92 13.50
N LEU A 138 1.21 -1.60 12.83
CA LEU A 138 -0.22 -1.53 13.10
C LEU A 138 -0.72 -2.91 13.52
N ARG A 139 -1.09 -3.06 14.79
CA ARG A 139 -1.60 -4.33 15.34
C ARG A 139 -3.08 -4.20 15.67
N GLY A 140 -3.92 -4.72 14.77
CA GLY A 140 -5.35 -4.39 14.78
C GLY A 140 -5.51 -2.88 14.59
N ASP A 141 -6.15 -2.23 15.55
CA ASP A 141 -6.37 -0.78 15.52
C ASP A 141 -5.31 0.02 16.31
N ILE A 142 -4.25 -0.66 16.81
CA ILE A 142 -3.22 -0.03 17.65
C ILE A 142 -1.98 0.30 16.81
N LEU A 143 -1.71 1.61 16.67
CA LEU A 143 -0.48 2.11 16.08
C LEU A 143 0.67 2.06 17.10
N ILE A 144 1.67 1.22 16.84
CA ILE A 144 2.91 1.16 17.59
C ILE A 144 3.91 2.10 16.91
N PRO A 145 4.40 3.16 17.59
CA PRO A 145 5.28 4.15 16.98
C PRO A 145 6.68 3.60 16.70
N ARG A 146 7.38 4.23 15.75
CA ARG A 146 8.80 3.97 15.47
C ARG A 146 9.63 4.24 16.73
N LYS A 147 10.62 3.38 16.99
CA LYS A 147 11.61 3.60 18.05
C LYS A 147 12.65 4.62 17.59
N GLU A 148 12.99 5.56 18.47
CA GLU A 148 14.02 6.56 18.19
C GLU A 148 15.36 5.90 17.81
N GLY A 149 16.00 6.44 16.77
CA GLY A 149 17.27 5.90 16.24
C GLY A 149 17.15 4.54 15.53
N LYS A 150 15.95 4.00 15.32
CA LYS A 150 15.71 2.72 14.62
C LYS A 150 14.86 2.90 13.38
N GLY A 151 15.08 2.09 12.35
CA GLY A 151 14.30 2.10 11.11
C GLY A 151 15.20 2.18 9.88
N ILE A 152 14.66 2.71 8.80
CA ILE A 152 15.34 2.82 7.51
C ILE A 152 15.79 4.27 7.29
N PHE A 153 17.05 4.44 6.91
CA PHE A 153 17.61 5.75 6.61
C PHE A 153 18.04 5.84 5.15
N PHE A 154 17.77 6.97 4.50
CA PHE A 154 18.19 7.24 3.12
C PHE A 154 19.01 8.52 3.06
N SER A 155 19.99 8.57 2.15
CA SER A 155 20.71 9.81 1.87
C SER A 155 19.80 10.79 1.15
N LYS A 156 19.74 12.02 1.65
CA LYS A 156 19.05 13.13 0.98
C LYS A 156 19.51 13.32 -0.46
N GLU A 157 20.80 13.15 -0.74
CA GLU A 157 21.33 13.35 -2.09
C GLU A 157 20.76 12.34 -3.09
N VAL A 158 20.49 11.12 -2.63
CA VAL A 158 19.99 10.01 -3.45
C VAL A 158 18.50 10.17 -3.74
N VAL A 159 17.70 10.55 -2.74
CA VAL A 159 16.22 10.56 -2.84
C VAL A 159 15.60 11.95 -3.01
N ARG A 160 16.42 13.02 -3.11
CA ARG A 160 15.96 14.44 -3.12
C ARG A 160 14.80 14.78 -4.05
N ASN A 161 14.65 14.06 -5.16
CA ASN A 161 13.67 14.33 -6.21
C ASN A 161 12.50 13.33 -6.20
N TYR A 162 12.40 12.48 -5.17
CA TYR A 162 11.43 11.40 -5.10
C TYR A 162 10.61 11.50 -3.81
N ASP A 163 9.30 11.64 -3.96
CA ASP A 163 8.36 11.59 -2.85
C ASP A 163 7.77 10.19 -2.65
N PHE A 164 7.89 9.33 -3.65
CA PHE A 164 7.62 7.89 -3.61
C PHE A 164 8.83 7.13 -4.15
N PHE A 165 9.20 6.03 -3.48
CA PHE A 165 10.30 5.17 -3.88
C PHE A 165 10.23 3.80 -3.20
N THR A 166 11.03 2.85 -3.67
CA THR A 166 11.08 1.49 -3.14
C THR A 166 12.42 1.20 -2.49
N LEU A 167 12.43 0.51 -1.35
CA LEU A 167 13.66 0.02 -0.75
C LEU A 167 14.24 -1.10 -1.61
N LYS A 168 15.47 -0.90 -2.11
CA LYS A 168 16.17 -1.88 -2.94
C LYS A 168 16.41 -3.20 -2.20
N GLY A 169 16.27 -4.31 -2.92
CA GLY A 169 16.30 -5.66 -2.34
C GLY A 169 15.02 -6.04 -1.59
N SER A 170 13.94 -5.28 -1.76
CA SER A 170 12.61 -5.59 -1.23
C SER A 170 11.50 -5.11 -2.16
N GLY A 171 10.26 -5.45 -1.83
CA GLY A 171 9.06 -4.82 -2.41
C GLY A 171 8.46 -3.72 -1.52
N LEU A 172 9.21 -3.20 -0.54
CA LEU A 172 8.69 -2.20 0.39
C LEU A 172 8.66 -0.82 -0.26
N GLU A 173 7.46 -0.37 -0.60
CA GLU A 173 7.19 0.98 -1.08
C GLU A 173 7.11 1.97 0.08
N LEU A 174 7.70 3.14 -0.14
CA LEU A 174 7.88 4.19 0.84
C LEU A 174 7.52 5.53 0.22
N CYS A 175 7.06 6.44 1.07
CA CYS A 175 6.77 7.82 0.69
C CYS A 175 7.30 8.81 1.72
N THR A 176 7.47 10.06 1.31
CA THR A 176 7.95 11.14 2.21
C THR A 176 6.81 11.71 3.04
N GLU A 177 7.15 12.48 4.08
CA GLU A 177 6.20 13.25 4.88
C GLU A 177 5.30 14.20 4.07
N LYS A 178 5.75 14.63 2.88
CA LYS A 178 4.92 15.45 1.98
C LYS A 178 3.70 14.68 1.47
N VAL A 179 3.86 13.40 1.13
CA VAL A 179 2.76 12.54 0.68
C VAL A 179 1.75 12.35 1.80
N LYS A 180 2.23 12.04 3.01
CA LYS A 180 1.37 11.94 4.20
C LYS A 180 0.55 13.22 4.40
N THR A 181 1.23 14.37 4.43
CA THR A 181 0.58 15.67 4.62
C THR A 181 -0.45 15.95 3.52
N PHE A 182 -0.12 15.63 2.26
CA PHE A 182 -1.05 15.77 1.15
C PHE A 182 -2.31 14.92 1.36
N CYS A 183 -2.17 13.64 1.68
CA CYS A 183 -3.31 12.75 1.91
C CYS A 183 -4.18 13.18 3.09
N GLU A 184 -3.56 13.67 4.19
CA GLU A 184 -4.28 14.19 5.35
C GLU A 184 -5.08 15.45 5.00
N VAL A 185 -4.51 16.37 4.19
CA VAL A 185 -5.22 17.57 3.71
C VAL A 185 -6.38 17.22 2.78
N GLN A 186 -6.25 16.19 1.94
CA GLN A 186 -7.35 15.71 1.10
C GLN A 186 -8.45 15.01 1.90
N GLY A 187 -8.17 14.62 3.15
CA GLY A 187 -9.14 13.92 4.01
C GLY A 187 -9.46 12.52 3.50
N TYR A 188 -8.50 11.83 2.85
CA TYR A 188 -8.71 10.46 2.39
C TYR A 188 -9.01 9.55 3.57
N GLU A 189 -10.04 8.73 3.41
CA GLU A 189 -10.42 7.75 4.41
C GLU A 189 -9.44 6.57 4.44
N ASN A 190 -9.51 5.76 5.49
CA ASN A 190 -8.96 4.40 5.58
C ASN A 190 -7.47 4.22 5.22
N VAL A 191 -6.69 5.30 5.26
CA VAL A 191 -5.25 5.32 5.03
C VAL A 191 -4.50 5.57 6.33
N VAL A 192 -3.44 4.82 6.55
CA VAL A 192 -2.55 4.94 7.72
C VAL A 192 -1.12 5.02 7.21
N PHE A 193 -0.33 5.90 7.83
CA PHE A 193 1.08 6.10 7.50
C PHE A 193 1.95 5.57 8.64
N LEU A 194 2.64 4.45 8.40
CA LEU A 194 3.58 3.88 9.36
C LEU A 194 4.94 4.54 9.18
N GLU A 195 5.45 5.22 10.20
CA GLU A 195 6.78 5.83 10.17
C GLU A 195 7.87 4.74 10.07
N MET A 196 8.56 4.68 8.93
CA MET A 196 9.56 3.65 8.64
C MET A 196 10.98 4.15 8.88
N GLY A 197 11.18 5.47 8.78
CA GLY A 197 12.40 6.12 9.17
C GLY A 197 12.57 7.51 8.58
N GLU A 198 13.79 7.85 8.16
CA GLU A 198 14.12 9.24 7.79
C GLU A 198 15.10 9.34 6.61
N VAL A 199 14.90 10.39 5.82
CA VAL A 199 15.93 10.93 4.92
C VAL A 199 16.83 11.85 5.74
N VAL A 200 18.13 11.56 5.73
CA VAL A 200 19.20 12.28 6.45
C VAL A 200 20.17 12.94 5.48
#